data_AF-A0A8I2KKA2-F1
#
_entry.id   AF-A0A8I2KKA2-F1
#
_cell.length_a   1.000
_cell.length_b   1.000
_cell.length_c   1.000
_cell.angle_alpha   90.00
_cell.angle_beta   90.00
_cell.angle_gamma   90.00
#
_symmetry.space_group_name_H-M   'P 1'
#
loop_
_entity.id
_entity.type
_entity.pdbx_description
1 polymer ?
#
loop_
_entity_poly.entity_id
_entity_poly.type
_entity_poly.pdbx_seq_one_letter_code
_entity_poly.pdbx_strand_id
1 'polypeptide(L)'
;MISARFRGKQVVVAGAICLGAALLVGVAVQNYETSKKLSKLRAEDEKTSEQLTQVSDSLKQLSNLPLAYAETPEGLKLVPAEYGVSKDDLDFVKRFRGPLLDLTTDFNKLSPNQVKELLRTRLLAEFESDPKNLTLAKTKRGALITFAMLRVNGSMPTYEVRNSVPNDFRNMLLGTSGNCSDFTIRVMMVAEVLGLKAALISANTPALPGHVFADVYDSEEDTAYMLDANFDVQIARNHTEGRGFFEALLASGADEQDNFSRAAKVKALPVYFRFVDPGETGLYGTPLSASYINKIRSKREDTWRRWTSEDLDDLVDWWKRIPNHRPRTLAEMRTFLTAIPAEFNSSSDYAERLRRTVDVELIEPDRIAQATAK
;
A
#
# COMPACT_ATOMS: atom_id res chain seq x y z
N MET A 1 32.03 -13.72 -88.48
CA MET A 1 32.03 -12.33 -88.99
C MET A 1 30.78 -12.20 -89.86
N ILE A 2 29.66 -11.71 -89.31
CA ILE A 2 28.39 -11.61 -90.04
C ILE A 2 28.20 -10.15 -90.42
N SER A 3 28.32 -9.83 -91.71
CA SER A 3 28.03 -8.51 -92.28
C SER A 3 26.66 -8.54 -92.97
N ALA A 4 25.76 -7.65 -92.58
CA ALA A 4 24.56 -7.35 -93.36
C ALA A 4 24.67 -5.92 -93.93
N ARG A 5 24.49 -5.77 -95.25
CA ARG A 5 24.49 -4.48 -95.96
C ARG A 5 23.06 -3.95 -96.04
N PHE A 6 22.83 -2.73 -95.54
CA PHE A 6 21.69 -1.90 -95.94
C PHE A 6 22.20 -0.52 -96.34
N ARG A 7 21.98 -0.17 -97.62
CA ARG A 7 22.17 1.17 -98.24
C ARG A 7 23.43 1.96 -97.83
N GLY A 8 24.60 1.45 -98.22
CA GLY A 8 25.75 2.30 -98.59
C GLY A 8 26.49 3.07 -97.50
N LYS A 9 26.18 2.91 -96.20
CA LYS A 9 27.03 3.41 -95.10
C LYS A 9 27.27 2.31 -94.07
N GLN A 10 28.54 2.02 -93.78
CA GLN A 10 28.94 1.19 -92.64
C GLN A 10 28.58 1.92 -91.35
N VAL A 11 27.61 1.42 -90.60
CA VAL A 11 27.36 1.85 -89.22
C VAL A 11 27.73 0.69 -88.30
N VAL A 12 28.55 1.01 -87.31
CA VAL A 12 29.20 0.11 -86.36
C VAL A 12 28.15 -0.62 -85.50
N VAL A 13 27.98 -1.93 -85.72
CA VAL A 13 27.11 -2.82 -84.90
C VAL A 13 27.81 -3.29 -83.61
N ALA A 14 29.08 -2.92 -83.39
CA ALA A 14 29.81 -3.30 -82.18
C ALA A 14 29.39 -2.53 -80.91
N GLY A 15 28.77 -1.34 -81.03
CA GLY A 15 28.43 -0.49 -79.88
C GLY A 15 27.17 -0.92 -79.10
N ALA A 16 26.17 -1.51 -79.78
CA ALA A 16 24.87 -1.82 -79.16
C ALA A 16 24.91 -3.09 -78.28
N ILE A 17 25.76 -4.06 -78.63
CA ILE A 17 25.90 -5.31 -77.87
C ILE A 17 26.72 -5.08 -76.59
N CYS A 18 27.73 -4.21 -76.63
CA CYS A 18 28.51 -3.83 -75.45
C CYS A 18 27.72 -2.97 -74.45
N LEU A 19 26.85 -2.05 -74.92
CA LEU A 19 25.97 -1.28 -74.03
C LEU A 19 24.90 -2.15 -73.35
N GLY A 20 24.31 -3.13 -74.07
CA GLY A 20 23.33 -4.05 -73.50
C GLY A 20 23.90 -4.97 -72.43
N ALA A 21 25.12 -5.48 -72.63
CA ALA A 21 25.81 -6.29 -71.63
C ALA A 21 26.24 -5.47 -70.40
N ALA A 22 26.72 -4.24 -70.59
CA ALA A 22 27.10 -3.35 -69.49
C ALA A 22 25.89 -2.91 -68.63
N LEU A 23 24.73 -2.67 -69.24
CA LEU A 23 23.47 -2.38 -68.53
C LEU A 23 22.96 -3.59 -67.74
N LEU A 24 23.00 -4.79 -68.31
CA LEU A 24 22.60 -6.01 -67.61
C LEU A 24 23.53 -6.36 -66.44
N VAL A 25 24.84 -6.18 -66.61
CA VAL A 25 25.81 -6.35 -65.51
C VAL A 25 25.63 -5.26 -64.45
N GLY A 26 25.38 -4.01 -64.84
CA GLY A 26 25.10 -2.92 -63.91
C GLY A 26 23.86 -3.16 -63.05
N VAL A 27 22.76 -3.61 -63.66
CA VAL A 27 21.52 -3.96 -62.94
C VAL A 27 21.71 -5.19 -62.05
N ALA A 28 22.47 -6.19 -62.49
CA ALA A 28 22.77 -7.38 -61.69
C ALA A 28 23.65 -7.04 -60.46
N VAL A 29 24.67 -6.19 -60.62
CA VAL A 29 25.52 -5.71 -59.52
C VAL A 29 24.73 -4.85 -58.54
N GLN A 30 23.87 -3.95 -59.04
CA GLN A 30 23.03 -3.12 -58.20
C GLN A 30 21.98 -3.93 -57.42
N ASN A 31 21.41 -4.97 -58.04
CA ASN A 31 20.50 -5.92 -57.36
C ASN A 31 21.24 -6.78 -56.32
N TYR A 32 22.48 -7.19 -56.60
CA TYR A 32 23.32 -7.94 -55.66
C TYR A 32 23.69 -7.09 -54.43
N GLU A 33 24.14 -5.84 -54.63
CA GLU A 33 24.46 -4.91 -53.54
C GLU A 33 23.22 -4.57 -52.71
N THR A 34 22.06 -4.38 -53.36
CA THR A 34 20.79 -4.13 -52.67
C THR A 34 20.37 -5.35 -51.84
N SER A 35 20.51 -6.56 -52.39
CA SER A 35 20.21 -7.82 -51.67
C SER A 35 21.13 -8.02 -50.46
N LYS A 36 22.42 -7.71 -50.59
CA LYS A 36 23.40 -7.78 -49.50
C LYS A 36 23.14 -6.74 -48.41
N LYS A 37 22.68 -5.54 -48.79
CA LYS A 37 22.26 -4.51 -47.83
C LYS A 37 20.98 -4.92 -47.10
N LEU A 38 20.04 -5.54 -47.81
CA LEU A 38 18.78 -6.05 -47.24
C LEU A 38 19.03 -7.22 -46.27
N SER A 39 19.95 -8.13 -46.60
CA SER A 39 20.29 -9.25 -45.71
C SER A 39 21.00 -8.78 -44.45
N LYS A 40 21.87 -7.76 -44.55
CA LYS A 40 22.50 -7.13 -43.39
C LYS A 40 21.48 -6.42 -42.50
N LEU A 41 20.54 -5.68 -43.08
CA LEU A 41 19.45 -5.03 -42.34
C LEU A 41 18.53 -6.06 -41.66
N ARG A 42 18.23 -7.19 -42.32
CA ARG A 42 17.46 -8.29 -41.69
C ARG A 42 18.20 -8.92 -40.52
N ALA A 43 19.50 -9.14 -40.62
CA ALA A 43 20.30 -9.67 -39.52
C ALA A 43 20.42 -8.68 -38.34
N GLU A 44 20.48 -7.37 -38.63
CA GLU A 44 20.45 -6.31 -37.60
C GLU A 44 19.06 -6.20 -36.93
N ASP A 45 17.97 -6.35 -37.69
CA ASP A 45 16.60 -6.37 -37.18
C ASP A 45 16.32 -7.62 -36.32
N GLU A 46 16.78 -8.80 -36.77
CA GLU A 46 16.69 -10.07 -36.03
C GLU A 46 17.47 -9.99 -34.69
N LYS A 47 18.70 -9.45 -34.72
CA LYS A 47 19.50 -9.21 -33.52
C LYS A 47 18.84 -8.19 -32.57
N THR A 48 18.21 -7.15 -33.11
CA THR A 48 17.48 -6.15 -32.31
C THR A 48 16.22 -6.75 -31.70
N SER A 49 15.52 -7.60 -32.43
CA SER A 49 14.34 -8.34 -31.96
C SER A 49 14.69 -9.35 -30.87
N GLU A 50 15.82 -10.06 -30.99
CA GLU A 50 16.34 -10.95 -29.94
C GLU A 50 16.72 -10.17 -28.68
N GLN A 51 17.37 -9.01 -28.82
CA GLN A 51 17.71 -8.13 -27.69
C GLN A 51 16.45 -7.57 -27.02
N LEU A 52 15.45 -7.14 -27.77
CA LEU A 52 14.16 -6.68 -27.23
C LEU A 52 13.39 -7.82 -26.55
N THR A 53 13.47 -9.04 -27.09
CA THR A 53 12.89 -10.24 -26.47
C THR A 53 13.59 -10.57 -25.15
N GLN A 54 14.93 -10.53 -25.12
CA GLN A 54 15.71 -10.70 -23.89
C GLN A 54 15.43 -9.61 -22.86
N VAL A 55 15.29 -8.35 -23.27
CA VAL A 55 14.91 -7.25 -22.38
C VAL A 55 13.48 -7.45 -21.86
N SER A 56 12.53 -7.81 -22.73
CA SER A 56 11.15 -8.15 -22.35
C SER A 56 11.11 -9.32 -21.36
N ASP A 57 11.87 -10.38 -21.60
CA ASP A 57 11.89 -11.56 -20.73
C ASP A 57 12.65 -11.31 -19.43
N SER A 58 13.68 -10.46 -19.45
CA SER A 58 14.33 -9.93 -18.24
C SER A 58 13.38 -9.02 -17.45
N LEU A 59 12.57 -8.19 -18.11
CA LEU A 59 11.54 -7.37 -17.48
C LEU A 59 10.39 -8.23 -16.92
N LYS A 60 10.00 -9.31 -17.60
CA LYS A 60 9.03 -10.31 -17.08
C LYS A 60 9.59 -11.08 -15.88
N GLN A 61 10.89 -11.37 -15.88
CA GLN A 61 11.57 -11.95 -14.71
C GLN A 61 11.66 -10.96 -13.56
N LEU A 62 11.97 -9.68 -13.83
CA LEU A 62 11.97 -8.61 -12.83
C LEU A 62 10.56 -8.32 -12.29
N SER A 63 9.51 -8.39 -13.11
CA SER A 63 8.11 -8.26 -12.66
C SER A 63 7.66 -9.43 -11.78
N ASN A 64 8.33 -10.58 -11.92
CA ASN A 64 8.05 -11.79 -11.13
C ASN A 64 8.91 -11.87 -9.86
N LEU A 65 10.04 -11.17 -9.78
CA LEU A 65 10.86 -11.08 -8.58
C LEU A 65 10.30 -10.00 -7.63
N PRO A 66 10.10 -10.29 -6.34
CA PRO A 66 9.72 -9.27 -5.38
C PRO A 66 10.95 -8.40 -5.10
N LEU A 67 11.09 -7.30 -5.83
CA LEU A 67 12.20 -6.36 -5.68
C LEU A 67 11.71 -5.07 -5.02
N ALA A 68 12.47 -4.60 -4.03
CA ALA A 68 12.29 -3.32 -3.39
C ALA A 68 13.49 -2.40 -3.74
N TYR A 69 13.32 -1.09 -3.64
CA TYR A 69 14.43 -0.16 -3.74
C TYR A 69 14.99 0.12 -2.36
N ALA A 70 16.31 0.06 -2.22
CA ALA A 70 17.01 0.49 -1.03
C ALA A 70 18.09 1.52 -1.36
N GLU A 71 18.05 2.65 -0.68
CA GLU A 71 19.16 3.59 -0.57
C GLU A 71 20.34 2.91 0.15
N THR A 72 21.47 2.85 -0.54
CA THR A 72 22.76 2.33 -0.08
C THR A 72 23.78 3.47 -0.08
N PRO A 73 24.96 3.33 0.55
CA PRO A 73 26.02 4.32 0.45
C PRO A 73 26.44 4.63 -1.00
N GLU A 74 26.13 3.75 -1.95
CA GLU A 74 26.39 3.93 -3.38
C GLU A 74 25.15 4.37 -4.18
N GLY A 75 24.09 4.84 -3.50
CA GLY A 75 22.82 5.28 -4.12
C GLY A 75 21.71 4.23 -4.07
N LEU A 76 20.62 4.49 -4.81
CA LEU A 76 19.46 3.61 -4.90
C LEU A 76 19.79 2.31 -5.64
N LYS A 77 19.66 1.17 -4.95
CA LYS A 77 19.83 -0.17 -5.51
C LYS A 77 18.56 -1.00 -5.37
N LEU A 78 18.31 -1.83 -6.37
CA LEU A 78 17.32 -2.91 -6.27
C LEU A 78 17.83 -3.95 -5.27
N VAL A 79 17.03 -4.25 -4.26
CA VAL A 79 17.28 -5.32 -3.28
C VAL A 79 16.12 -6.33 -3.31
N PRO A 80 16.34 -7.58 -2.91
CA PRO A 80 15.24 -8.50 -2.65
C PRO A 80 14.28 -7.88 -1.62
N ALA A 81 12.97 -7.93 -1.87
CA ALA A 81 11.94 -7.41 -0.96
C ALA A 81 11.98 -8.05 0.45
N GLU A 82 12.62 -9.21 0.55
CA GLU A 82 12.77 -10.00 1.78
C GLU A 82 14.00 -9.58 2.62
N TYR A 83 14.78 -8.60 2.17
CA TYR A 83 15.98 -8.15 2.87
C TYR A 83 15.64 -7.72 4.31
N GLY A 84 16.36 -8.24 5.30
CA GLY A 84 16.20 -7.89 6.73
C GLY A 84 15.01 -8.54 7.46
N VAL A 85 14.30 -9.48 6.83
CA VAL A 85 13.21 -10.25 7.46
C VAL A 85 13.61 -11.73 7.52
N SER A 86 13.41 -12.38 8.67
CA SER A 86 13.71 -13.81 8.79
C SER A 86 12.76 -14.64 7.92
N LYS A 87 13.17 -15.86 7.52
CA LYS A 87 12.31 -16.75 6.75
C LYS A 87 11.01 -17.08 7.50
N ASP A 88 11.11 -17.33 8.80
CA ASP A 88 9.94 -17.67 9.62
C ASP A 88 8.96 -16.50 9.71
N ASP A 89 9.46 -15.28 9.86
CA ASP A 89 8.65 -14.06 9.83
C ASP A 89 7.98 -13.84 8.47
N LEU A 90 8.70 -14.11 7.36
CA LEU A 90 8.17 -14.05 6.00
C LEU A 90 7.07 -15.08 5.78
N ASP A 91 7.27 -16.31 6.21
CA ASP A 91 6.29 -17.38 6.09
C ASP A 91 5.06 -17.10 6.96
N PHE A 92 5.25 -16.46 8.12
CA PHE A 92 4.17 -15.99 8.98
C PHE A 92 3.34 -14.90 8.30
N VAL A 93 3.96 -13.81 7.84
CA VAL A 93 3.23 -12.65 7.30
C VAL A 93 2.56 -12.93 5.96
N LYS A 94 3.16 -13.77 5.11
CA LYS A 94 2.59 -14.15 3.80
C LYS A 94 1.20 -14.77 3.92
N ARG A 95 0.84 -15.36 5.07
CA ARG A 95 -0.49 -15.93 5.36
C ARG A 95 -1.61 -14.90 5.35
N PHE A 96 -1.29 -13.62 5.56
CA PHE A 96 -2.28 -12.54 5.66
C PHE A 96 -2.42 -11.71 4.39
N ARG A 97 -1.76 -12.14 3.30
CA ARG A 97 -1.74 -11.41 2.04
C ARG A 97 -3.10 -11.49 1.32
N GLY A 98 -3.52 -10.37 0.75
CA GLY A 98 -4.62 -10.32 -0.19
C GLY A 98 -5.67 -9.28 0.19
N PRO A 99 -6.66 -9.04 -0.68
CA PRO A 99 -7.72 -8.07 -0.42
C PRO A 99 -8.63 -8.56 0.72
N LEU A 100 -9.31 -7.63 1.40
CA LEU A 100 -10.24 -7.98 2.48
C LEU A 100 -11.49 -8.72 1.95
N LEU A 101 -11.87 -8.48 0.69
CA LEU A 101 -12.90 -9.22 -0.04
C LEU A 101 -12.37 -9.71 -1.39
N ASP A 102 -13.03 -10.70 -2.00
CA ASP A 102 -12.59 -11.23 -3.29
C ASP A 102 -12.71 -10.19 -4.40
N LEU A 103 -11.76 -10.19 -5.34
CA LEU A 103 -11.78 -9.30 -6.50
C LEU A 103 -13.02 -9.51 -7.39
N THR A 104 -13.64 -10.68 -7.30
CA THR A 104 -14.87 -11.05 -8.02
C THR A 104 -16.15 -10.66 -7.27
N THR A 105 -16.06 -10.04 -6.09
CA THR A 105 -17.24 -9.57 -5.36
C THR A 105 -17.99 -8.52 -6.18
N ASP A 106 -19.27 -8.81 -6.48
CA ASP A 106 -20.16 -7.95 -7.25
C ASP A 106 -20.90 -6.97 -6.32
N PHE A 107 -20.27 -5.83 -6.05
CA PHE A 107 -20.82 -4.78 -5.18
C PHE A 107 -22.14 -4.20 -5.68
N ASN A 108 -22.47 -4.32 -6.97
CA ASN A 108 -23.74 -3.82 -7.51
C ASN A 108 -24.96 -4.66 -7.06
N LYS A 109 -24.72 -5.88 -6.57
CA LYS A 109 -25.76 -6.79 -6.08
C LYS A 109 -25.86 -6.86 -4.56
N LEU A 110 -24.99 -6.15 -3.85
CA LEU A 110 -24.89 -6.20 -2.40
C LEU A 110 -25.26 -4.83 -1.81
N SER A 111 -26.22 -4.83 -0.90
CA SER A 111 -26.43 -3.69 0.00
C SER A 111 -25.23 -3.52 0.93
N PRO A 112 -25.00 -2.32 1.50
CA PRO A 112 -23.93 -2.11 2.46
C PRO A 112 -23.93 -3.07 3.66
N ASN A 113 -25.12 -3.42 4.17
CA ASN A 113 -25.24 -4.41 5.24
C ASN A 113 -24.79 -5.81 4.78
N GLN A 114 -25.09 -6.22 3.55
CA GLN A 114 -24.59 -7.48 3.00
C GLN A 114 -23.07 -7.45 2.81
N VAL A 115 -22.48 -6.30 2.45
CA VAL A 115 -21.03 -6.15 2.38
C VAL A 115 -20.39 -6.27 3.77
N LYS A 116 -20.97 -5.64 4.80
CA LYS A 116 -20.53 -5.80 6.20
C LYS A 116 -20.55 -7.25 6.65
N GLU A 117 -21.67 -7.94 6.40
CA GLU A 117 -21.84 -9.33 6.79
C GLU A 117 -20.89 -10.26 6.04
N LEU A 118 -20.68 -10.02 4.74
CA LEU A 118 -19.71 -10.77 3.93
C LEU A 118 -18.29 -10.60 4.47
N LEU A 119 -17.88 -9.36 4.78
CA LEU A 119 -16.57 -9.09 5.35
C LEU A 119 -16.40 -9.76 6.71
N ARG A 120 -17.40 -9.65 7.60
CA ARG A 120 -17.41 -10.32 8.91
C ARG A 120 -17.26 -11.83 8.77
N THR A 121 -18.12 -12.45 7.95
CA THR A 121 -18.13 -13.90 7.72
C THR A 121 -16.78 -14.37 7.21
N ARG A 122 -16.19 -13.66 6.24
CA ARG A 122 -14.88 -14.01 5.69
C ARG A 122 -13.78 -13.93 6.74
N LEU A 123 -13.70 -12.82 7.49
CA LEU A 123 -12.68 -12.64 8.53
C LEU A 123 -12.75 -13.76 9.58
N LEU A 124 -13.96 -14.11 10.02
CA LEU A 124 -14.16 -15.20 10.98
C LEU A 124 -13.77 -16.56 10.38
N ALA A 125 -14.18 -16.85 9.15
CA ALA A 125 -13.84 -18.11 8.48
C ALA A 125 -12.33 -18.27 8.27
N GLU A 126 -11.64 -17.22 7.80
CA GLU A 126 -10.19 -17.24 7.64
C GLU A 126 -9.47 -17.40 8.99
N PHE A 127 -9.92 -16.68 10.03
CA PHE A 127 -9.39 -16.81 11.38
C PHE A 127 -9.51 -18.24 11.92
N GLU A 128 -10.69 -18.86 11.76
CA GLU A 128 -10.98 -20.21 12.27
C GLU A 128 -10.36 -21.34 11.45
N SER A 129 -10.03 -21.08 10.19
CA SER A 129 -9.43 -22.08 9.29
C SER A 129 -8.01 -22.50 9.66
N ASP A 130 -7.27 -21.67 10.40
CA ASP A 130 -5.89 -21.95 10.82
C ASP A 130 -5.74 -21.84 12.35
N PRO A 131 -5.57 -22.96 13.07
CA PRO A 131 -5.39 -22.97 14.52
C PRO A 131 -4.23 -22.11 15.02
N LYS A 132 -3.21 -21.84 14.19
CA LYS A 132 -2.11 -20.94 14.54
C LYS A 132 -2.58 -19.51 14.79
N ASN A 133 -3.75 -19.12 14.29
CA ASN A 133 -4.31 -17.81 14.58
C ASN A 133 -4.69 -17.65 16.06
N LEU A 134 -5.05 -18.75 16.75
CA LEU A 134 -5.34 -18.72 18.19
C LEU A 134 -4.12 -18.42 19.05
N THR A 135 -2.91 -18.67 18.54
CA THR A 135 -1.67 -18.39 19.29
C THR A 135 -1.25 -16.92 19.23
N LEU A 136 -1.95 -16.10 18.43
CA LEU A 136 -1.66 -14.68 18.31
C LEU A 136 -1.90 -13.93 19.63
N ALA A 137 -2.80 -14.39 20.50
CA ALA A 137 -2.99 -13.76 21.80
C ALA A 137 -3.39 -14.79 22.85
N LYS A 138 -3.53 -14.33 24.10
CA LYS A 138 -3.95 -15.19 25.21
C LYS A 138 -5.43 -15.57 25.13
N THR A 139 -6.28 -14.69 24.59
CA THR A 139 -7.72 -14.90 24.44
C THR A 139 -8.08 -15.09 22.97
N LYS A 140 -9.15 -15.85 22.67
CA LYS A 140 -9.65 -16.02 21.28
C LYS A 140 -10.00 -14.66 20.67
N ARG A 141 -10.60 -13.76 21.46
CA ARG A 141 -11.02 -12.44 21.00
C ARG A 141 -9.83 -11.52 20.72
N GLY A 142 -8.87 -11.42 21.63
CA GLY A 142 -7.62 -10.68 21.38
C GLY A 142 -6.81 -11.25 20.19
N ALA A 143 -6.88 -12.56 19.98
CA ALA A 143 -6.25 -13.22 18.83
C ALA A 143 -6.96 -12.85 17.52
N LEU A 144 -8.29 -12.80 17.51
CA LEU A 144 -9.09 -12.32 16.38
C LEU A 144 -8.80 -10.86 16.04
N ILE A 145 -8.64 -9.99 17.05
CA ILE A 145 -8.29 -8.56 16.85
C ILE A 145 -6.89 -8.44 16.24
N THR A 146 -5.91 -9.18 16.77
CA THR A 146 -4.55 -9.22 16.20
C THR A 146 -4.60 -9.73 14.75
N PHE A 147 -5.35 -10.81 14.51
CA PHE A 147 -5.53 -11.39 13.19
C PHE A 147 -6.12 -10.37 12.22
N ALA A 148 -7.16 -9.64 12.62
CA ALA A 148 -7.81 -8.64 11.78
C ALA A 148 -6.85 -7.50 11.40
N MET A 149 -6.03 -7.03 12.33
CA MET A 149 -4.97 -6.04 12.05
C MET A 149 -3.95 -6.58 11.03
N LEU A 150 -3.43 -7.80 11.27
CA LEU A 150 -2.52 -8.46 10.34
C LEU A 150 -3.19 -8.74 8.99
N ARG A 151 -4.50 -8.98 8.96
CA ARG A 151 -5.22 -9.23 7.71
C ARG A 151 -5.34 -7.99 6.83
N VAL A 152 -5.30 -6.81 7.44
CA VAL A 152 -5.25 -5.53 6.74
C VAL A 152 -3.87 -5.29 6.13
N ASN A 153 -2.77 -5.57 6.85
CA ASN A 153 -1.44 -5.18 6.37
C ASN A 153 -0.23 -6.04 6.76
N GLY A 154 -0.41 -7.21 7.37
CA GLY A 154 0.69 -8.07 7.80
C GLY A 154 1.66 -8.41 6.66
N SER A 155 1.16 -8.52 5.43
CA SER A 155 1.98 -8.61 4.21
C SER A 155 1.59 -7.57 3.18
N MET A 156 2.21 -6.41 3.24
CA MET A 156 1.96 -5.28 2.36
C MET A 156 2.66 -5.41 0.99
N PRO A 157 1.91 -5.49 -0.11
CA PRO A 157 2.51 -5.51 -1.45
C PRO A 157 3.10 -4.15 -1.84
N THR A 158 2.41 -3.03 -1.58
CA THR A 158 2.86 -1.71 -2.06
C THR A 158 2.53 -0.61 -1.06
N TYR A 159 3.54 0.20 -0.71
CA TYR A 159 3.37 1.50 -0.04
C TYR A 159 3.14 2.59 -1.06
N GLU A 160 1.98 3.23 -1.03
CA GLU A 160 1.63 4.29 -1.99
C GLU A 160 1.85 5.66 -1.37
N VAL A 161 2.87 6.37 -1.85
CA VAL A 161 3.15 7.74 -1.40
C VAL A 161 2.17 8.69 -2.08
N ARG A 162 1.20 9.17 -1.31
CA ARG A 162 0.20 10.16 -1.75
C ARG A 162 -0.28 11.02 -0.60
N ASN A 163 -0.74 12.21 -0.93
CA ASN A 163 -1.25 13.22 0.01
C ASN A 163 -2.77 13.11 0.28
N SER A 164 -3.46 12.18 -0.37
CA SER A 164 -4.90 11.96 -0.23
C SER A 164 -5.22 10.47 -0.17
N VAL A 165 -6.33 10.13 0.50
CA VAL A 165 -6.86 8.77 0.50
C VAL A 165 -7.82 8.62 -0.68
N PRO A 166 -7.80 7.49 -1.42
CA PRO A 166 -8.77 7.19 -2.46
C PRO A 166 -10.18 7.29 -1.91
N ASN A 167 -10.98 8.07 -2.62
CA ASN A 167 -12.36 8.30 -2.28
C ASN A 167 -13.27 7.18 -2.81
N ASP A 168 -12.91 5.92 -2.56
CA ASP A 168 -13.65 4.76 -3.03
C ASP A 168 -13.61 3.62 -1.98
N PHE A 169 -14.76 3.39 -1.36
CA PHE A 169 -14.97 2.34 -0.38
C PHE A 169 -14.72 0.93 -0.94
N ARG A 170 -15.05 0.68 -2.21
CA ARG A 170 -14.76 -0.60 -2.86
C ARG A 170 -13.25 -0.82 -2.95
N ASN A 171 -12.50 0.20 -3.36
CA ASN A 171 -11.04 0.11 -3.44
C ASN A 171 -10.40 -0.05 -2.05
N MET A 172 -11.02 0.42 -0.97
CA MET A 172 -10.56 0.11 0.38
C MET A 172 -10.68 -1.38 0.71
N LEU A 173 -11.70 -2.07 0.23
CA LEU A 173 -11.93 -3.49 0.49
C LEU A 173 -11.17 -4.43 -0.46
N LEU A 174 -10.96 -4.00 -1.70
CA LEU A 174 -10.28 -4.78 -2.74
C LEU A 174 -8.80 -4.42 -2.90
N GLY A 175 -8.40 -3.25 -2.45
CA GLY A 175 -7.02 -2.79 -2.50
C GLY A 175 -6.17 -3.50 -1.44
N THR A 176 -4.92 -3.74 -1.80
CA THR A 176 -3.90 -4.26 -0.87
C THR A 176 -2.74 -3.29 -0.68
N SER A 177 -2.76 -2.19 -1.42
CA SER A 177 -1.79 -1.11 -1.38
C SER A 177 -2.34 0.11 -0.66
N GLY A 178 -1.46 1.03 -0.27
CA GLY A 178 -1.84 2.28 0.39
C GLY A 178 -0.73 2.85 1.27
N ASN A 179 -1.04 3.92 2.01
CA ASN A 179 -0.22 4.45 3.10
C ASN A 179 -0.91 4.25 4.46
N CYS A 180 -0.36 4.88 5.51
CA CYS A 180 -0.87 4.77 6.87
C CYS A 180 -2.37 5.10 6.98
N SER A 181 -2.88 6.04 6.20
CA SER A 181 -4.31 6.39 6.19
C SER A 181 -5.18 5.29 5.62
N ASP A 182 -4.79 4.70 4.49
CA ASP A 182 -5.52 3.58 3.88
C ASP A 182 -5.63 2.38 4.83
N PHE A 183 -4.51 1.99 5.43
CA PHE A 183 -4.48 0.85 6.34
C PHE A 183 -5.24 1.14 7.64
N THR A 184 -5.16 2.37 8.16
CA THR A 184 -5.94 2.77 9.34
C THR A 184 -7.44 2.71 9.07
N ILE A 185 -7.89 3.22 7.92
CA ILE A 185 -9.29 3.16 7.52
C ILE A 185 -9.76 1.72 7.37
N ARG A 186 -8.96 0.85 6.75
CA ARG A 186 -9.23 -0.59 6.66
C ARG A 186 -9.29 -1.25 8.04
N VAL A 187 -8.39 -0.91 8.96
CA VAL A 187 -8.44 -1.35 10.37
C VAL A 187 -9.76 -0.96 11.02
N MET A 188 -10.20 0.28 10.84
CA MET A 188 -11.49 0.73 11.38
C MET A 188 -12.67 -0.02 10.76
N MET A 189 -12.62 -0.31 9.45
CA MET A 189 -13.67 -1.11 8.78
C MET A 189 -13.75 -2.52 9.35
N VAL A 190 -12.61 -3.21 9.52
CA VAL A 190 -12.60 -4.55 10.12
C VAL A 190 -12.98 -4.52 11.59
N ALA A 191 -12.62 -3.45 12.32
CA ALA A 191 -13.04 -3.25 13.70
C ALA A 191 -14.57 -3.14 13.81
N GLU A 192 -15.20 -2.30 12.98
CA GLU A 192 -16.66 -2.11 13.00
C GLU A 192 -17.43 -3.40 12.66
N VAL A 193 -17.00 -4.17 11.65
CA VAL A 193 -17.69 -5.43 11.33
C VAL A 193 -17.49 -6.50 12.38
N LEU A 194 -16.47 -6.40 13.23
CA LEU A 194 -16.27 -7.25 14.41
C LEU A 194 -17.02 -6.75 15.66
N GLY A 195 -17.74 -5.62 15.55
CA GLY A 195 -18.49 -5.02 16.65
C GLY A 195 -17.64 -4.18 17.60
N LEU A 196 -16.43 -3.81 17.18
CA LEU A 196 -15.56 -2.90 17.93
C LEU A 196 -15.92 -1.45 17.61
N LYS A 197 -15.62 -0.56 18.56
CA LYS A 197 -15.67 0.89 18.33
C LYS A 197 -14.29 1.35 17.87
N ALA A 198 -14.22 2.27 16.91
CA ALA A 198 -12.94 2.74 16.40
C ALA A 198 -12.95 4.24 16.05
N ALA A 199 -11.80 4.88 16.22
CA ALA A 199 -11.52 6.24 15.79
C ALA A 199 -10.15 6.29 15.09
N LEU A 200 -10.07 7.06 14.01
CA LEU A 200 -8.81 7.44 13.40
C LEU A 200 -8.15 8.48 14.28
N ILE A 201 -6.88 8.25 14.58
CA ILE A 201 -6.01 9.20 15.25
C ILE A 201 -4.98 9.71 14.25
N SER A 202 -4.90 11.04 14.11
CA SER A 202 -3.83 11.68 13.36
C SER A 202 -2.83 12.30 14.32
N ALA A 203 -1.58 11.85 14.21
CA ALA A 203 -0.48 12.30 15.02
C ALA A 203 0.53 13.08 14.17
N ASN A 204 1.01 14.17 14.73
CA ASN A 204 2.17 14.88 14.21
C ASN A 204 3.00 15.37 15.39
N THR A 205 3.88 14.50 15.86
CA THR A 205 4.71 14.73 17.04
C THR A 205 6.19 14.51 16.71
N PRO A 206 7.14 14.90 17.59
CA PRO A 206 8.56 14.68 17.34
C PRO A 206 8.94 13.22 17.07
N ALA A 207 8.35 12.25 17.80
CA ALA A 207 8.60 10.83 17.59
C ALA A 207 7.84 10.24 16.40
N LEU A 208 6.70 10.84 16.01
CA LEU A 208 5.85 10.39 14.90
C LEU A 208 5.38 11.58 14.05
N PRO A 209 6.25 12.09 13.16
CA PRO A 209 5.90 13.19 12.28
C PRO A 209 4.96 12.70 11.18
N GLY A 210 3.73 13.22 11.15
CA GLY A 210 2.73 12.95 10.13
C GLY A 210 2.36 11.47 9.96
N HIS A 211 1.66 10.90 10.94
CA HIS A 211 1.24 9.50 10.93
C HIS A 211 -0.21 9.32 11.39
N VAL A 212 -0.84 8.21 11.01
CA VAL A 212 -2.20 7.88 11.44
C VAL A 212 -2.33 6.40 11.80
N PHE A 213 -3.18 6.12 12.79
CA PHE A 213 -3.45 4.79 13.34
C PHE A 213 -4.84 4.78 14.01
N ALA A 214 -5.30 3.62 14.47
CA ALA A 214 -6.64 3.47 15.04
C ALA A 214 -6.60 3.38 16.57
N ASP A 215 -7.46 4.16 17.23
CA ASP A 215 -7.94 3.89 18.59
C ASP A 215 -9.14 2.95 18.50
N VAL A 216 -9.11 1.83 19.20
CA VAL A 216 -10.14 0.79 19.13
C VAL A 216 -10.54 0.33 20.52
N TYR A 217 -11.83 0.11 20.74
CA TYR A 217 -12.34 -0.43 21.99
C TYR A 217 -13.20 -1.67 21.76
N ASP A 218 -12.88 -2.74 22.49
CA ASP A 218 -13.64 -3.98 22.56
C ASP A 218 -14.47 -4.03 23.85
N SER A 219 -15.80 -3.95 23.71
CA SER A 219 -16.71 -4.04 24.84
C SER A 219 -16.87 -5.45 25.40
N GLU A 220 -16.54 -6.49 24.62
CA GLU A 220 -16.68 -7.88 25.07
C GLU A 220 -15.66 -8.22 26.17
N GLU A 221 -14.42 -7.77 26.03
CA GLU A 221 -13.33 -8.00 26.99
C GLU A 221 -12.97 -6.74 27.82
N ASP A 222 -13.70 -5.63 27.67
CA ASP A 222 -13.36 -4.29 28.21
C ASP A 222 -11.87 -3.98 28.01
N THR A 223 -11.46 -3.99 26.75
CA THR A 223 -10.07 -3.79 26.36
C THR A 223 -9.97 -2.72 25.28
N ALA A 224 -9.19 -1.69 25.58
CA ALA A 224 -8.82 -0.67 24.62
C ALA A 224 -7.51 -1.02 23.92
N TYR A 225 -7.43 -0.67 22.64
CA TYR A 225 -6.31 -0.96 21.77
C TYR A 225 -5.91 0.30 21.02
N MET A 226 -4.61 0.54 20.96
CA MET A 226 -4.03 1.28 19.85
C MET A 226 -3.59 0.23 18.81
N LEU A 227 -4.08 0.38 17.58
CA LEU A 227 -3.76 -0.49 16.46
C LEU A 227 -3.14 0.30 15.31
N ASP A 228 -1.93 -0.08 14.93
CA ASP A 228 -1.23 0.44 13.78
C ASP A 228 -0.84 -0.70 12.85
N ALA A 229 -1.64 -0.89 11.79
CA ALA A 229 -1.34 -1.89 10.77
C ALA A 229 -0.18 -1.47 9.85
N ASN A 230 0.16 -0.18 9.72
CA ASN A 230 1.29 0.23 8.89
C ASN A 230 2.63 -0.20 9.50
N PHE A 231 2.73 -0.14 10.83
CA PHE A 231 3.90 -0.61 11.57
C PHE A 231 3.70 -1.98 12.23
N ASP A 232 2.56 -2.64 12.02
CA ASP A 232 2.09 -3.83 12.74
C ASP A 232 2.39 -3.77 14.26
N VAL A 233 1.98 -2.66 14.87
CA VAL A 233 2.08 -2.43 16.31
C VAL A 233 0.69 -2.47 16.92
N GLN A 234 0.56 -3.26 17.98
CA GLN A 234 -0.63 -3.29 18.81
C GLN A 234 -0.24 -3.00 20.25
N ILE A 235 -0.96 -2.09 20.89
CA ILE A 235 -0.85 -1.82 22.32
C ILE A 235 -2.22 -2.03 22.94
N ALA A 236 -2.32 -2.89 23.95
CA ALA A 236 -3.60 -3.23 24.59
C ALA A 236 -3.62 -2.82 26.06
N ARG A 237 -4.77 -2.31 26.52
CA ARG A 237 -5.06 -1.97 27.90
C ARG A 237 -6.41 -2.56 28.30
N ASN A 238 -6.38 -3.47 29.26
CA ASN A 238 -7.58 -4.11 29.79
C ASN A 238 -8.18 -3.24 30.90
N HIS A 239 -9.47 -3.47 31.21
CA HIS A 239 -10.18 -2.86 32.34
C HIS A 239 -10.23 -1.33 32.23
N THR A 240 -10.63 -0.86 31.05
CA THR A 240 -10.71 0.58 30.73
C THR A 240 -12.07 1.19 31.03
N GLU A 241 -13.01 0.42 31.57
CA GLU A 241 -14.34 0.88 31.99
C GLU A 241 -15.11 1.57 30.85
N GLY A 242 -15.00 1.02 29.62
CA GLY A 242 -15.70 1.60 28.46
C GLY A 242 -14.94 2.69 27.70
N ARG A 243 -13.76 3.11 28.19
CA ARG A 243 -12.95 4.17 27.57
C ARG A 243 -12.11 3.64 26.42
N GLY A 244 -11.92 4.46 25.39
CA GLY A 244 -10.90 4.22 24.35
C GLY A 244 -9.48 4.25 24.92
N PHE A 245 -8.49 3.87 24.11
CA PHE A 245 -7.10 3.79 24.56
C PHE A 245 -6.59 5.17 24.97
N PHE A 246 -6.82 6.16 24.11
CA PHE A 246 -6.41 7.54 24.36
C PHE A 246 -7.26 8.19 25.42
N GLU A 247 -8.55 7.90 25.45
CA GLU A 247 -9.45 8.40 26.49
C GLU A 247 -8.99 7.93 27.88
N ALA A 248 -8.61 6.64 28.01
CA ALA A 248 -8.04 6.11 29.23
C ALA A 248 -6.68 6.73 29.56
N LEU A 249 -5.78 6.84 28.58
CA LEU A 249 -4.43 7.37 28.77
C LEU A 249 -4.42 8.86 29.16
N LEU A 250 -5.25 9.67 28.52
CA LEU A 250 -5.34 11.12 28.78
C LEU A 250 -6.10 11.43 30.08
N ALA A 251 -7.00 10.54 30.51
CA ALA A 251 -7.65 10.66 31.82
C ALA A 251 -6.78 10.14 32.97
N SER A 252 -5.71 9.38 32.68
CA SER A 252 -4.73 8.91 33.65
C SER A 252 -3.80 10.06 34.09
N GLY A 253 -3.36 10.03 35.35
CA GLY A 253 -2.33 10.95 35.85
C GLY A 253 -0.95 10.67 35.25
N ALA A 254 -0.02 11.62 35.36
CA ALA A 254 1.34 11.51 34.78
C ALA A 254 2.07 10.22 35.18
N ASP A 255 1.96 9.80 36.43
CA ASP A 255 2.57 8.55 36.91
C ASP A 255 1.99 7.31 36.22
N GLU A 256 0.69 7.31 35.93
CA GLU A 256 0.01 6.21 35.27
C GLU A 256 0.27 6.21 33.75
N GLN A 257 0.49 7.37 33.14
CA GLN A 257 0.97 7.50 31.76
C GLN A 257 2.42 7.01 31.61
N ASP A 258 3.32 7.40 32.52
CA ASP A 258 4.70 6.92 32.51
C ASP A 258 4.77 5.41 32.80
N ASN A 259 3.96 4.93 33.75
CA ASN A 259 3.79 3.50 33.99
C ASN A 259 3.15 2.79 32.81
N PHE A 260 2.26 3.44 32.06
CA PHE A 260 1.70 2.91 30.83
C PHE A 260 2.81 2.66 29.80
N SER A 261 3.66 3.65 29.52
CA SER A 261 4.78 3.48 28.59
C SER A 261 5.78 2.41 29.00
N ARG A 262 5.91 2.11 30.30
CA ARG A 262 6.77 1.03 30.81
C ARG A 262 6.08 -0.34 30.83
N ALA A 263 4.82 -0.41 31.23
CA ALA A 263 4.08 -1.65 31.48
C ALA A 263 3.20 -2.11 30.30
N ALA A 264 2.95 -1.23 29.33
CA ALA A 264 2.15 -1.56 28.17
C ALA A 264 2.74 -2.76 27.44
N LYS A 265 1.86 -3.72 27.12
CA LYS A 265 2.19 -4.85 26.26
C LYS A 265 2.21 -4.38 24.82
N VAL A 266 3.32 -3.76 24.45
CA VAL A 266 3.60 -3.42 23.06
C VAL A 266 3.89 -4.72 22.33
N LYS A 267 3.01 -5.05 21.39
CA LYS A 267 3.19 -6.19 20.51
C LYS A 267 3.62 -5.67 19.15
N ALA A 268 4.92 -5.71 18.90
CA ALA A 268 5.48 -5.45 17.58
C ALA A 268 5.52 -6.76 16.78
N LEU A 269 4.78 -6.80 15.68
CA LEU A 269 4.75 -7.96 14.79
C LEU A 269 5.72 -7.74 13.61
N PRO A 270 6.12 -8.83 12.93
CA PRO A 270 6.86 -8.70 11.69
C PRO A 270 5.98 -7.99 10.67
N VAL A 271 6.56 -7.01 9.97
CA VAL A 271 5.92 -6.39 8.82
C VAL A 271 6.53 -7.01 7.57
N TYR A 272 5.90 -6.88 6.41
CA TYR A 272 6.54 -7.15 5.12
C TYR A 272 6.12 -6.14 4.08
N PHE A 273 7.09 -5.58 3.34
CA PHE A 273 6.86 -4.59 2.30
C PHE A 273 7.53 -5.04 1.01
N ARG A 274 6.77 -5.14 -0.07
CA ARG A 274 7.33 -5.59 -1.36
C ARG A 274 7.79 -4.44 -2.25
N PHE A 275 7.06 -3.33 -2.28
CA PHE A 275 7.33 -2.21 -3.17
C PHE A 275 6.94 -0.87 -2.53
N VAL A 276 7.62 0.21 -2.91
CA VAL A 276 7.21 1.59 -2.62
C VAL A 276 6.88 2.25 -3.95
N ASP A 277 5.62 2.64 -4.12
CA ASP A 277 5.16 3.46 -5.22
C ASP A 277 5.35 4.94 -4.81
N PRO A 278 6.25 5.68 -5.46
CA PRO A 278 6.49 7.09 -5.15
C PRO A 278 5.32 8.01 -5.56
N GLY A 279 4.30 7.47 -6.23
CA GLY A 279 3.14 8.21 -6.74
C GLY A 279 3.47 9.05 -7.98
N GLU A 280 2.43 9.58 -8.63
CA GLU A 280 2.56 10.38 -9.87
C GLU A 280 3.40 11.66 -9.69
N THR A 281 3.47 12.19 -8.47
CA THR A 281 4.20 13.42 -8.14
C THR A 281 5.57 13.18 -7.53
N GLY A 282 5.97 11.92 -7.32
CA GLY A 282 7.25 11.58 -6.71
C GLY A 282 7.43 12.22 -5.35
N LEU A 283 6.41 12.13 -4.48
CA LEU A 283 6.31 12.83 -3.20
C LEU A 283 7.30 12.32 -2.13
N TYR A 284 8.56 12.06 -2.50
CA TYR A 284 9.75 12.26 -1.68
C TYR A 284 10.96 12.45 -2.60
N GLY A 285 11.79 13.46 -2.33
CA GLY A 285 13.15 13.56 -2.88
C GLY A 285 14.11 12.46 -2.40
N THR A 286 13.63 11.52 -1.58
CA THR A 286 14.39 10.36 -1.09
C THR A 286 13.44 9.16 -0.95
N PRO A 287 13.53 8.14 -1.81
CA PRO A 287 12.70 6.94 -1.68
C PRO A 287 12.98 6.20 -0.37
N LEU A 288 11.91 5.81 0.32
CA LEU A 288 11.98 5.00 1.53
C LEU A 288 12.68 3.68 1.23
N SER A 289 13.90 3.51 1.73
CA SER A 289 14.69 2.31 1.48
C SER A 289 14.21 1.12 2.30
N ALA A 290 14.33 -0.11 1.77
CA ALA A 290 14.09 -1.31 2.58
C ALA A 290 14.97 -1.32 3.86
N SER A 291 16.20 -0.79 3.78
CA SER A 291 17.07 -0.59 4.95
C SER A 291 16.51 0.43 5.95
N TYR A 292 16.02 1.59 5.49
CA TYR A 292 15.37 2.59 6.34
C TYR A 292 14.15 2.00 7.02
N ILE A 293 13.29 1.33 6.27
CA ILE A 293 12.10 0.67 6.79
C ILE A 293 12.48 -0.38 7.86
N ASN A 294 13.46 -1.24 7.59
CA ASN A 294 13.94 -2.22 8.58
C ASN A 294 14.65 -1.59 9.79
N LYS A 295 15.32 -0.45 9.61
CA LYS A 295 15.92 0.32 10.69
C LYS A 295 14.84 0.93 11.59
N ILE A 296 13.79 1.52 11.01
CA ILE A 296 12.63 1.99 11.77
C ILE A 296 11.99 0.81 12.51
N ARG A 297 11.94 -0.37 11.88
CA ARG A 297 11.36 -1.56 12.52
C ARG A 297 12.00 -1.92 13.85
N SER A 298 13.33 -1.84 13.93
CA SER A 298 14.10 -2.15 15.15
C SER A 298 13.83 -1.17 16.30
N LYS A 299 13.27 0.00 16.01
CA LYS A 299 13.00 1.07 16.98
C LYS A 299 11.51 1.30 17.24
N ARG A 300 10.61 0.53 16.60
CA ARG A 300 9.16 0.72 16.69
C ARG A 300 8.68 0.75 18.14
N GLU A 301 9.10 -0.23 18.93
CA GLU A 301 8.70 -0.31 20.33
C GLU A 301 9.14 0.93 21.11
N ASP A 302 10.41 1.35 20.98
CA ASP A 302 10.92 2.57 21.63
C ASP A 302 10.21 3.83 21.15
N THR A 303 9.93 3.94 19.84
CA THR A 303 9.17 5.06 19.27
C THR A 303 7.78 5.13 19.88
N TRP A 304 7.05 4.02 19.94
CA TRP A 304 5.70 3.97 20.48
C TRP A 304 5.66 4.15 22.00
N ARG A 305 6.65 3.63 22.73
CA ARG A 305 6.81 3.88 24.16
C ARG A 305 7.07 5.35 24.44
N ARG A 306 8.06 5.96 23.75
CA ARG A 306 8.34 7.40 23.86
C ARG A 306 7.09 8.19 23.54
N TRP A 307 6.43 7.87 22.44
CA TRP A 307 5.27 8.60 21.98
C TRP A 307 4.10 8.55 22.97
N THR A 308 3.86 7.40 23.61
CA THR A 308 2.79 7.23 24.62
C THR A 308 3.10 7.84 25.99
N SER A 309 4.33 8.32 26.24
CA SER A 309 4.70 9.02 27.49
C SER A 309 5.07 10.49 27.30
N GLU A 310 5.87 10.81 26.28
CA GLU A 310 6.53 12.11 26.13
C GLU A 310 5.79 13.03 25.15
N ASP A 311 5.13 12.49 24.14
CA ASP A 311 4.57 13.26 23.02
C ASP A 311 3.04 13.50 23.13
N LEU A 312 2.39 13.08 24.24
CA LEU A 312 0.94 13.20 24.39
C LEU A 312 0.46 14.66 24.38
N ASP A 313 1.20 15.55 25.03
CA ASP A 313 0.87 16.98 25.04
C ASP A 313 0.98 17.59 23.63
N ASP A 314 2.03 17.23 22.89
CA ASP A 314 2.21 17.65 21.49
C ASP A 314 1.06 17.16 20.59
N LEU A 315 0.57 15.94 20.82
CA LEU A 315 -0.59 15.38 20.11
C LEU A 315 -1.86 16.18 20.39
N VAL A 316 -2.13 16.48 21.66
CA VAL A 316 -3.31 17.27 22.06
C VAL A 316 -3.22 18.69 21.49
N ASP A 317 -2.06 19.32 21.56
CA ASP A 317 -1.82 20.64 21.00
C ASP A 317 -1.95 20.67 19.47
N TRP A 318 -1.58 19.58 18.79
CA TRP A 318 -1.83 19.42 17.36
C TRP A 318 -3.32 19.40 17.04
N TRP A 319 -4.13 18.63 17.77
CA TRP A 319 -5.59 18.56 17.55
C TRP A 319 -6.30 19.87 17.87
N LYS A 320 -5.81 20.62 18.86
CA LYS A 320 -6.33 21.96 19.18
C LYS A 320 -6.08 22.93 18.03
N ARG A 321 -4.86 22.96 17.49
CA ARG A 321 -4.44 23.89 16.44
C ARG A 321 -4.94 23.54 15.05
N ILE A 322 -5.09 22.26 14.73
CA ILE A 322 -5.36 21.78 13.36
C ILE A 322 -6.69 21.00 13.32
N PRO A 323 -7.82 21.67 13.01
CA PRO A 323 -9.14 21.06 13.14
C PRO A 323 -9.41 19.82 12.28
N ASN A 324 -8.80 19.74 11.09
CA ASN A 324 -8.99 18.62 10.18
C ASN A 324 -8.30 17.33 10.66
N HIS A 325 -7.43 17.42 11.67
CA HIS A 325 -6.67 16.28 12.20
C HIS A 325 -7.17 15.77 13.55
N ARG A 326 -8.31 16.29 14.03
CA ARG A 326 -8.95 15.82 15.27
C ARG A 326 -9.39 14.36 15.11
N PRO A 327 -9.45 13.57 16.20
CA PRO A 327 -9.92 12.18 16.16
C PRO A 327 -11.29 12.06 15.47
N ARG A 328 -11.50 11.03 14.64
CA ARG A 328 -12.77 10.85 13.88
C ARG A 328 -13.18 9.40 13.74
N THR A 329 -14.48 9.11 13.81
CA THR A 329 -15.02 7.79 13.44
C THR A 329 -15.12 7.63 11.92
N LEU A 330 -15.35 6.41 11.41
CA LEU A 330 -15.62 6.18 9.98
C LEU A 330 -16.78 7.05 9.47
N ALA A 331 -17.85 7.17 10.26
CA ALA A 331 -19.01 7.97 9.91
C ALA A 331 -18.67 9.46 9.76
N GLU A 332 -17.82 9.99 10.63
CA GLU A 332 -17.38 11.39 10.58
C GLU A 332 -16.42 11.67 9.41
N MET A 333 -15.66 10.67 8.98
CA MET A 333 -14.76 10.80 7.83
C MET A 333 -15.47 10.80 6.48
N ARG A 334 -16.77 10.45 6.40
CA ARG A 334 -17.56 10.51 5.15
C ARG A 334 -17.53 11.88 4.47
N THR A 335 -17.35 12.92 5.29
CA THR A 335 -17.20 14.30 4.86
C THR A 335 -15.97 14.51 3.98
N PHE A 336 -14.91 13.73 4.19
CA PHE A 336 -13.66 13.74 3.41
C PHE A 336 -13.55 12.56 2.44
N LEU A 337 -14.27 11.47 2.73
CA LEU A 337 -14.28 10.21 1.99
C LEU A 337 -15.72 9.89 1.62
N THR A 338 -16.22 10.50 0.54
CA THR A 338 -17.60 10.46 0.03
C THR A 338 -18.12 9.09 -0.42
N ALA A 339 -17.58 7.97 0.07
CA ALA A 339 -17.97 6.63 -0.33
C ALA A 339 -18.20 5.64 0.83
N ILE A 340 -17.89 5.99 2.08
CA ILE A 340 -18.13 5.08 3.21
C ILE A 340 -19.65 4.98 3.46
N PRO A 341 -20.25 3.78 3.38
CA PRO A 341 -21.69 3.63 3.54
C PRO A 341 -22.21 4.04 4.93
N ALA A 342 -23.48 4.44 4.99
CA ALA A 342 -24.15 4.92 6.20
C ALA A 342 -24.12 3.90 7.35
N GLU A 343 -24.10 2.63 6.99
CA GLU A 343 -24.17 1.45 7.84
C GLU A 343 -22.85 1.17 8.57
N PHE A 344 -21.72 1.74 8.14
CA PHE A 344 -20.46 1.77 8.88
C PHE A 344 -20.48 2.93 9.89
N ASN A 345 -21.29 2.77 10.94
CA ASN A 345 -21.49 3.73 12.02
C ASN A 345 -21.61 3.05 13.40
N SER A 346 -21.00 1.88 13.61
CA SER A 346 -21.06 1.22 14.93
C SER A 346 -20.34 2.02 16.02
N SER A 347 -19.40 2.86 15.61
CA SER A 347 -18.61 3.69 16.52
C SER A 347 -19.39 4.88 17.10
N SER A 348 -20.48 5.34 16.45
CA SER A 348 -21.36 6.40 16.96
C SER A 348 -20.59 7.63 17.51
N ASP A 349 -20.73 7.93 18.81
CA ASP A 349 -20.12 9.05 19.54
C ASP A 349 -18.67 8.79 20.02
N TYR A 350 -18.07 7.66 19.65
CA TYR A 350 -16.80 7.21 20.22
C TYR A 350 -15.67 8.25 20.11
N ALA A 351 -15.44 8.81 18.92
CA ALA A 351 -14.43 9.85 18.75
C ALA A 351 -14.84 11.17 19.43
N GLU A 352 -16.14 11.44 19.58
CA GLU A 352 -16.63 12.63 20.29
C GLU A 352 -16.27 12.58 21.77
N ARG A 353 -16.36 11.42 22.42
CA ARG A 353 -15.95 11.26 23.81
C ARG A 353 -14.46 11.57 24.00
N LEU A 354 -13.61 11.01 23.15
CA LEU A 354 -12.17 11.30 23.17
C LEU A 354 -11.89 12.80 23.00
N ARG A 355 -12.56 13.44 22.04
CA ARG A 355 -12.42 14.88 21.80
C ARG A 355 -12.84 15.73 23.00
N ARG A 356 -13.92 15.35 23.71
CA ARG A 356 -14.34 16.01 24.95
C ARG A 356 -13.32 15.88 26.08
N THR A 357 -12.60 14.76 26.19
CA THR A 357 -11.55 14.56 27.19
C THR A 357 -10.42 15.58 27.07
N VAL A 358 -10.17 16.11 25.87
CA VAL A 358 -9.06 17.06 25.60
C VAL A 358 -9.52 18.45 25.17
N ASP A 359 -10.81 18.75 25.37
CA ASP A 359 -11.44 20.03 25.05
C ASP A 359 -11.21 20.48 23.60
N VAL A 360 -11.49 19.57 22.65
CA VAL A 360 -11.54 19.89 21.21
C VAL A 360 -12.92 19.53 20.65
N GLU A 361 -13.46 20.35 19.75
CA GLU A 361 -14.72 20.05 19.05
C GLU A 361 -14.48 19.81 17.56
N LEU A 362 -15.48 19.45 16.76
CA LEU A 362 -15.36 19.56 15.30
C LEU A 362 -15.64 21.00 14.86
N ILE A 363 -15.11 21.43 13.71
CA ILE A 363 -15.48 22.72 13.13
C ILE A 363 -16.91 22.67 12.59
N GLU A 364 -17.57 23.82 12.51
CA GLU A 364 -18.99 23.93 12.18
C GLU A 364 -19.39 23.26 10.84
N PRO A 365 -18.61 23.38 9.74
CA PRO A 365 -18.90 22.64 8.50
C PRO A 365 -18.97 21.13 8.70
N ASP A 366 -18.09 20.58 9.53
CA ASP A 366 -18.03 19.14 9.81
C ASP A 366 -19.16 18.71 10.75
N ARG A 367 -19.54 19.56 11.72
CA ARG A 367 -20.70 19.33 12.60
C ARG A 367 -22.00 19.29 11.81
N ILE A 368 -22.17 20.20 10.86
CA ILE A 368 -23.34 20.26 9.97
C ILE A 368 -23.39 19.00 9.09
N ALA A 369 -22.26 18.63 8.50
CA ALA A 369 -22.18 17.44 7.66
C ALA A 369 -22.47 16.14 8.44
N GLN A 370 -22.08 16.07 9.73
CA GLN A 370 -22.46 14.98 10.63
C GLN A 370 -23.95 14.96 10.95
N ALA A 371 -24.59 16.12 11.14
CA ALA A 371 -26.02 16.22 11.42
C ALA A 371 -26.90 15.79 10.23
N THR A 372 -26.42 16.00 9.01
CA THR A 372 -27.11 15.57 7.77
C THR A 372 -26.87 14.11 7.38
N ALA A 373 -25.91 13.43 8.01
CA ALA A 373 -25.57 12.02 7.75
C ALA A 373 -26.23 11.02 8.73
N LYS A 374 -26.96 11.53 9.72
CA LYS A 374 -27.89 10.77 10.57
C LYS A 374 -29.28 10.79 9.95
#